data_AF-A0A0U2YJQ6-F1
#
_entry.id   AF-A0A0U2YJQ6-F1
#
_cell.length_a   1.000
_cell.length_b   1.000
_cell.length_c   1.000
_cell.angle_alpha   90.00
_cell.angle_beta   90.00
_cell.angle_gamma   90.00
#
_symmetry.space_group_name_H-M   'P 1'
#
loop_
_entity.id
_entity.type
_entity.pdbx_description
1 polymer ?
#
loop_
_entity_poly.entity_id
_entity_poly.type
_entity_poly.pdbx_seq_one_letter_code
_entity_poly.pdbx_strand_id
1 'polypeptide(L)'
;MLKKFIPQRPAPSVGEGSLNAGSEDDNRVAYREETRKSTLTEHPKYMAEHSGKDVLSSDVEIKGSIKFQKELLIDGKVEGEINSDGVLTIGENADIRGEIKT
;
A
#
# COMPACT_ATOMS: atom_id res chain seq x y z
N MET A 1 -13.87 32.51 -9.54
CA MET A 1 -13.76 31.64 -10.73
C MET A 1 -12.92 30.43 -10.36
N LEU A 2 -13.46 29.21 -10.44
CA LEU A 2 -12.77 27.99 -10.04
C LEU A 2 -12.42 27.19 -11.30
N LYS A 3 -11.12 27.06 -11.58
CA LYS A 3 -10.63 26.32 -12.77
C LYS A 3 -10.73 24.83 -12.48
N LYS A 4 -11.67 24.14 -13.16
CA LYS A 4 -11.81 22.68 -13.08
C LYS A 4 -10.55 22.02 -13.63
N PHE A 5 -9.89 21.22 -12.80
CA PHE A 5 -8.75 20.39 -13.17
C PHE A 5 -9.28 19.15 -13.91
N ILE A 6 -8.83 18.90 -15.14
CA ILE A 6 -9.19 17.71 -15.92
C ILE A 6 -8.00 16.74 -15.85
N PRO A 7 -8.12 15.55 -15.22
CA PRO A 7 -7.06 14.58 -15.21
C PRO A 7 -6.84 14.02 -16.62
N GLN A 8 -5.60 14.07 -17.11
CA GLN A 8 -5.23 13.43 -18.37
C GLN A 8 -5.09 11.91 -18.16
N ARG A 9 -5.73 11.12 -19.03
CA ARG A 9 -5.54 9.66 -19.05
C ARG A 9 -4.10 9.33 -19.49
N PRO A 10 -3.42 8.37 -18.86
CA PRO A 10 -2.12 7.91 -19.35
C PRO A 10 -2.28 7.26 -20.73
N ALA A 11 -1.37 7.58 -21.64
CA ALA A 11 -1.34 7.04 -22.99
C ALA A 11 -1.05 5.51 -22.96
N PRO A 12 -1.64 4.71 -23.87
CA PRO A 12 -1.27 3.31 -24.00
C PRO A 12 0.19 3.18 -24.47
N SER A 13 0.93 2.25 -23.88
CA SER A 13 2.28 1.86 -24.29
C SER A 13 2.26 1.38 -25.73
N VAL A 14 3.06 2.03 -26.57
CA VAL A 14 3.31 1.67 -27.96
C VAL A 14 3.83 0.23 -28.01
N GLY A 15 3.08 -0.65 -28.65
CA GLY A 15 3.47 -2.05 -28.85
C GLY A 15 4.51 -2.16 -29.96
N GLU A 16 5.64 -2.80 -29.66
CA GLU A 16 6.62 -3.19 -30.66
C GLU A 16 6.37 -4.64 -31.11
N GLY A 17 6.05 -4.78 -32.40
CA GLY A 17 6.72 -5.73 -33.30
C GLY A 17 6.52 -7.23 -33.10
N SER A 18 5.62 -7.80 -33.89
CA SER A 18 5.38 -9.22 -34.16
C SER A 18 6.50 -9.88 -34.99
N LEU A 19 6.77 -11.18 -34.76
CA LEU A 19 7.11 -12.11 -35.84
C LEU A 19 6.30 -13.41 -35.73
N ASN A 20 5.53 -13.65 -36.78
CA ASN A 20 4.59 -14.75 -37.00
C ASN A 20 5.30 -16.08 -37.33
N ALA A 21 4.65 -17.19 -37.00
CA ALA A 21 4.61 -18.38 -37.85
C ALA A 21 3.25 -19.06 -37.63
N GLY A 22 2.42 -19.04 -38.67
CA GLY A 22 1.02 -19.46 -38.62
C GLY A 22 0.82 -20.96 -38.72
N SER A 23 -0.31 -21.40 -38.17
CA SER A 23 -1.06 -22.54 -38.67
C SER A 23 -2.42 -22.02 -39.12
N GLU A 24 -2.70 -22.20 -40.41
CA GLU A 24 -3.98 -21.89 -41.06
C GLU A 24 -5.09 -22.75 -40.46
N ASP A 25 -6.23 -22.16 -40.09
CA ASP A 25 -7.51 -22.78 -40.39
C ASP A 25 -8.66 -21.75 -40.32
N ASP A 26 -9.55 -21.91 -41.28
CA ASP A 26 -10.56 -20.99 -41.76
C ASP A 26 -11.85 -21.14 -40.95
N ASN A 27 -12.34 -20.09 -40.30
CA ASN A 27 -13.78 -19.98 -40.05
C ASN A 27 -14.25 -18.54 -39.80
N ARG A 28 -14.85 -17.97 -40.84
CA ARG A 28 -15.66 -16.75 -40.76
C ARG A 28 -16.97 -17.03 -40.01
N VAL A 29 -17.21 -16.35 -38.90
CA VAL A 29 -18.59 -15.91 -38.58
C VAL A 29 -18.61 -14.61 -37.79
N ALA A 30 -19.59 -13.79 -38.18
CA ALA A 30 -19.80 -12.40 -37.86
C ALA A 30 -20.28 -12.13 -36.42
N TYR A 31 -20.01 -10.90 -35.98
CA TYR A 31 -20.55 -10.13 -34.85
C TYR A 31 -21.66 -10.79 -34.01
N ARG A 32 -21.31 -11.06 -32.75
CA ARG A 32 -22.24 -10.90 -31.62
C ARG A 32 -21.50 -10.21 -30.48
N GLU A 33 -21.94 -9.00 -30.16
CA GLU A 33 -21.59 -8.31 -28.92
C GLU A 33 -22.08 -9.16 -27.75
N GLU A 34 -21.15 -9.63 -26.92
CA GLU A 34 -21.49 -10.08 -25.58
C GLU A 34 -20.50 -9.44 -24.61
N THR A 35 -21.05 -8.47 -23.89
CA THR A 35 -20.50 -7.73 -22.76
C THR A 35 -19.51 -8.57 -21.96
N ARG A 36 -18.20 -8.35 -22.18
CA ARG A 36 -17.16 -8.89 -21.31
C ARG A 36 -17.18 -8.12 -20.00
N LYS A 37 -18.00 -8.63 -19.08
CA LYS A 37 -18.00 -8.31 -17.66
C LYS A 37 -16.54 -8.37 -17.17
N SER A 38 -15.97 -7.22 -16.83
CA SER A 38 -14.62 -7.16 -16.27
C SER A 38 -14.63 -7.91 -14.94
N THR A 39 -14.04 -9.09 -14.92
CA THR A 39 -13.66 -9.78 -13.69
C THR A 39 -12.64 -8.90 -12.97
N LEU A 40 -13.10 -8.19 -11.92
CA LEU A 40 -12.19 -7.68 -10.89
C LEU A 40 -11.57 -8.90 -10.22
N THR A 41 -10.37 -9.28 -10.65
CA THR A 41 -9.50 -10.07 -9.80
C THR A 41 -9.09 -9.16 -8.63
N GLU A 42 -9.83 -9.29 -7.53
CA GLU A 42 -9.41 -8.82 -6.21
C GLU A 42 -8.11 -9.54 -5.88
N HIS A 43 -6.97 -8.93 -6.24
CA HIS A 43 -5.74 -9.24 -5.55
C HIS A 43 -5.92 -8.69 -4.14
N PRO A 44 -5.92 -9.54 -3.09
CA PRO A 44 -5.70 -9.02 -1.75
C PRO A 44 -4.40 -8.23 -1.85
N LYS A 45 -4.41 -6.96 -1.47
CA LYS A 45 -3.15 -6.30 -1.13
C LYS A 45 -2.63 -7.05 0.09
N TYR A 46 -1.92 -8.15 -0.14
CA TYR A 46 -1.05 -8.74 0.84
C TYR A 46 -0.06 -7.64 1.16
N MET A 47 -0.34 -6.90 2.23
CA MET A 47 0.69 -6.15 2.90
C MET A 47 1.73 -7.22 3.23
N ALA A 48 2.94 -7.07 2.70
CA ALA A 48 4.00 -8.03 2.95
C ALA A 48 4.00 -8.33 4.45
N GLU A 49 3.96 -9.62 4.80
CA GLU A 49 3.90 -10.04 6.19
C GLU A 49 5.15 -9.52 6.91
N HIS A 50 5.02 -8.40 7.61
CA HIS A 50 6.13 -7.75 8.28
C HIS A 50 6.38 -8.53 9.57
N SER A 51 7.28 -9.51 9.50
CA SER A 51 7.72 -10.33 10.64
C SER A 51 8.88 -9.70 11.40
N GLY A 52 9.31 -8.49 11.01
CA GLY A 52 10.33 -7.72 11.70
C GLY A 52 9.78 -6.98 12.93
N LYS A 53 10.63 -6.83 13.94
CA LYS A 53 10.42 -5.89 15.05
C LYS A 53 10.51 -4.45 14.54
N ASP A 54 9.55 -3.62 14.92
CA ASP A 54 9.61 -2.18 14.63
C ASP A 54 10.41 -1.48 15.73
N VAL A 55 11.34 -0.60 15.38
CA VAL A 55 12.23 0.08 16.33
C VAL A 55 12.30 1.58 16.03
N LEU A 56 12.03 2.40 17.04
CA LEU A 56 12.34 3.83 17.05
C LEU A 56 13.63 4.04 17.84
N SER A 57 14.70 4.47 17.16
CA SER A 57 16.02 4.71 17.76
C SER A 57 16.05 5.98 18.62
N SER A 58 17.09 6.13 19.44
CA SER A 58 17.27 7.24 20.39
C SER A 58 17.26 8.65 19.78
N ASP A 59 17.71 8.78 18.54
CA ASP A 59 17.80 10.08 17.85
C ASP A 59 16.50 10.47 17.14
N VAL A 60 15.42 9.71 17.33
CA VAL A 60 14.12 9.94 16.68
C VAL A 60 13.17 10.64 17.65
N GLU A 61 12.56 11.73 17.20
CA GLU A 61 11.47 12.42 17.89
C GLU A 61 10.19 12.38 17.04
N ILE A 62 9.09 11.88 17.61
CA ILE A 62 7.77 11.84 16.97
C ILE A 62 6.82 12.73 17.75
N LYS A 63 6.06 13.58 17.03
CA LYS A 63 4.94 14.33 17.59
C LYS A 63 3.66 13.98 16.86
N GLY A 64 2.64 13.54 17.59
CA GLY A 64 1.33 13.16 17.04
C GLY A 64 0.86 11.78 17.51
N SER A 65 0.17 11.07 16.63
CA SER A 65 -0.47 9.78 16.94
C SER A 65 0.30 8.62 16.31
N ILE A 66 0.71 7.65 17.11
CA ILE A 66 1.36 6.41 16.66
C ILE A 66 0.34 5.27 16.79
N LYS A 67 0.21 4.47 15.74
CA LYS A 67 -0.58 3.22 15.77
C LYS A 67 0.25 2.05 15.28
N PHE A 68 0.30 0.97 16.05
CA PHE A 68 0.95 -0.28 15.64
C PHE A 68 0.14 -1.50 16.11
N GLN A 69 0.32 -2.62 15.42
CA GLN A 69 -0.47 -3.85 15.65
C GLN A 69 0.35 -5.00 16.25
N LYS A 70 1.66 -4.99 16.06
CA LYS A 70 2.56 -6.07 16.50
C LYS A 70 3.44 -5.56 17.64
N GLU A 71 4.74 -5.55 17.44
CA GLU A 71 5.70 -5.14 18.46
C GLU A 71 6.40 -3.86 18.02
N LEU A 72 6.47 -2.89 18.93
CA LEU A 72 7.20 -1.64 18.74
C LEU A 72 8.14 -1.42 19.93
N LEU A 73 9.44 -1.30 19.65
CA LEU A 73 10.44 -0.84 20.60
C LEU A 73 10.69 0.65 20.40
N ILE A 74 10.51 1.45 21.45
CA ILE A 74 10.75 2.89 21.42
C ILE A 74 11.92 3.23 22.31
N ASP A 75 13.03 3.70 21.74
CA ASP A 75 14.19 4.22 22.46
C ASP A 75 14.36 5.74 22.28
N GLY A 76 13.46 6.40 21.54
CA GLY A 76 13.48 7.84 21.24
C GLY A 76 12.43 8.66 21.98
N LYS A 77 12.12 9.86 21.47
CA LYS A 77 11.15 10.79 22.05
C LYS A 77 9.79 10.67 21.35
N VAL A 78 8.70 10.60 22.11
CA VAL A 78 7.34 10.59 21.57
C VAL A 78 6.46 11.56 22.35
N GLU A 79 5.87 12.53 21.65
CA GLU A 79 4.89 13.47 22.21
C GLU A 79 3.53 13.28 21.53
N GLY A 80 2.53 12.76 22.25
CA GLY A 80 1.17 12.60 21.74
C GLY A 80 0.52 11.28 22.17
N GLU A 81 -0.10 10.58 21.23
CA GLU A 81 -0.95 9.42 21.54
C GLU A 81 -0.37 8.14 20.94
N ILE A 82 -0.23 7.10 21.76
CA ILE A 82 0.23 5.78 21.31
C ILE A 82 -0.94 4.81 21.41
N ASN A 83 -1.37 4.26 20.27
CA ASN A 83 -2.40 3.23 20.19
C ASN A 83 -1.79 1.90 19.73
N SER A 84 -1.95 0.87 20.54
CA SER A 84 -1.39 -0.45 20.28
C SER A 84 -2.42 -1.55 20.48
N ASP A 85 -2.52 -2.48 19.53
CA ASP A 85 -3.18 -3.78 19.75
C ASP A 85 -2.16 -4.88 20.15
N GLY A 86 -0.87 -4.53 20.20
CA GLY A 86 0.24 -5.45 20.45
C GLY A 86 1.20 -5.00 21.56
N VAL A 87 2.46 -5.38 21.47
CA VAL A 87 3.46 -5.21 22.54
C VAL A 87 4.25 -3.91 22.35
N LEU A 88 4.14 -3.00 23.32
CA LEU A 88 4.98 -1.81 23.42
C LEU A 88 6.16 -2.09 24.35
N THR A 89 7.39 -1.96 23.83
CA THR A 89 8.62 -2.01 24.63
C THR A 89 9.26 -0.62 24.69
N ILE A 90 9.58 -0.16 25.88
CA ILE A 90 10.22 1.15 26.10
C ILE A 90 11.71 0.92 26.40
N GLY A 91 12.57 1.52 25.59
CA GLY A 91 14.02 1.52 25.70
C GLY A 91 14.53 2.46 26.77
N GLU A 92 15.82 2.36 27.09
CA GLU A 92 16.48 3.12 28.15
C GLU A 92 16.46 4.62 27.91
N ASN A 93 16.59 5.06 26.65
CA ASN A 93 16.68 6.47 26.27
C ASN A 93 15.31 7.09 25.94
N ALA A 94 14.23 6.35 26.12
CA ALA A 94 12.90 6.77 25.69
C ALA A 94 12.29 7.88 26.56
N ASP A 95 11.70 8.88 25.93
CA ASP A 95 10.97 9.99 26.59
C ASP A 95 9.56 10.07 25.98
N ILE A 96 8.59 9.44 26.65
CA ILE A 96 7.20 9.39 26.20
C ILE A 96 6.36 10.41 26.97
N ARG A 97 5.69 11.32 26.23
CA ARG A 97 4.81 12.36 26.78
C ARG A 97 3.45 12.31 26.10
N GLY A 98 2.45 11.85 26.84
CA GLY A 98 1.06 11.87 26.40
C GLY A 98 0.30 10.63 26.84
N GLU A 99 -0.63 10.15 26.02
CA GLU A 99 -1.55 9.09 26.39
C GLU A 99 -1.20 7.78 25.68
N ILE A 100 -1.17 6.68 26.44
CA ILE A 100 -0.97 5.33 25.91
C ILE A 100 -2.28 4.58 26.02
N LYS A 101 -2.79 4.11 24.89
CA LYS A 101 -3.99 3.26 24.77
C LYS A 101 -3.56 1.90 24.26
N THR A 102 -3.81 0.89 25.09
CA THR A 102 -3.43 -0.51 24.88
C THR A 102 -4.66 -1.39 24.92
#